data_AF-A0A6L8GIG9-F1
#
_entry.id   AF-A0A6L8GIG9-F1
#
_cell.length_a   1.000
_cell.length_b   1.000
_cell.length_c   1.000
_cell.angle_alpha   90.00
_cell.angle_beta   90.00
_cell.angle_gamma   90.00
#
_symmetry.space_group_name_H-M   'P 1'
#
loop_
_entity.id
_entity.type
_entity.pdbx_description
1 polymer ?
#
loop_
_entity_poly.entity_id
_entity_poly.type
_entity_poly.pdbx_seq_one_letter_code
_entity_poly.pdbx_strand_id
1 'polypeptide(L)'
;MRKQIWIGLLAAFVLALAGAAPALAQSNGDGPVTTWGDPDLTGVWDFRTLTPIERPDGLGDKAVLTAEEAAAFEQQALQQWDADRRDGSDLEFGIGSDIERAYNDFWWDYGS
;
A
#
# COMPACT_ATOMS: atom_id res chain seq x y z
N MET A 1 15.14 -32.96 -38.24
CA MET A 1 15.16 -33.63 -36.93
C MET A 1 16.09 -32.96 -35.91
N ARG A 2 17.41 -32.83 -36.16
CA ARG A 2 18.36 -32.17 -35.22
C ARG A 2 17.91 -30.80 -34.69
N LYS A 3 17.43 -29.89 -35.54
CA LYS A 3 17.02 -28.53 -35.14
C LYS A 3 15.82 -28.48 -34.17
N GLN A 4 14.89 -29.44 -34.27
CA GLN A 4 13.73 -29.51 -33.38
C GLN A 4 14.09 -30.00 -31.97
N ILE A 5 15.13 -30.84 -31.86
CA ILE A 5 15.68 -31.29 -30.57
C ILE A 5 16.31 -30.12 -29.82
N TRP A 6 17.06 -29.25 -30.51
CA TRP A 6 17.67 -28.07 -29.91
C TRP A 6 16.62 -27.03 -29.45
N ILE A 7 15.55 -26.83 -30.22
CA ILE A 7 14.45 -25.93 -29.84
C ILE A 7 13.70 -26.47 -28.60
N GLY A 8 13.45 -27.77 -28.52
CA GLY A 8 12.82 -28.40 -27.36
C GLY A 8 13.67 -28.28 -26.09
N LEU A 9 14.99 -28.47 -26.20
CA LEU A 9 15.92 -28.30 -25.08
C LEU A 9 16.00 -26.85 -24.60
N LEU A 10 16.02 -25.88 -25.53
CA LEU A 10 16.02 -24.46 -25.17
C LEU A 10 14.71 -24.06 -24.48
N ALA A 11 13.56 -24.54 -24.97
CA ALA A 11 12.26 -24.28 -24.36
C ALA A 11 12.15 -24.87 -22.95
N ALA A 12 12.65 -26.10 -22.74
CA ALA A 12 12.70 -26.72 -21.42
C ALA A 12 13.61 -25.96 -20.44
N PHE A 13 14.76 -25.45 -20.92
CA PHE A 13 15.68 -24.64 -20.12
C PHE A 13 15.06 -23.30 -19.72
N VAL A 14 14.36 -22.63 -20.63
CA VAL A 14 13.63 -21.38 -20.34
C VAL A 14 12.50 -21.61 -19.36
N LEU A 15 11.74 -22.71 -19.48
CA LEU A 15 10.68 -23.06 -18.52
C LEU A 15 11.24 -23.33 -17.11
N ALA A 16 12.37 -24.03 -17.02
CA ALA A 16 13.03 -24.32 -15.75
C ALA A 16 13.55 -23.05 -15.06
N LEU A 17 14.11 -22.10 -15.83
CA LEU A 17 14.54 -20.81 -15.31
C LEU A 17 13.37 -19.94 -14.84
N ALA A 18 12.24 -19.96 -15.56
CA ALA A 18 11.05 -19.20 -15.18
C ALA A 18 10.39 -19.74 -13.88
N GLY A 19 10.46 -21.05 -13.64
CA GLY A 19 9.94 -21.68 -12.43
C GLY A 19 10.79 -21.49 -11.17
N ALA A 20 12.09 -21.20 -11.32
CA ALA A 20 13.02 -21.07 -10.19
C ALA A 20 13.02 -19.67 -9.53
N ALA A 21 12.54 -18.64 -10.23
CA ALA A 21 12.50 -17.26 -9.73
C ALA A 21 11.68 -17.06 -8.44
N PRO A 22 10.44 -17.59 -8.29
CA PRO A 22 9.68 -17.40 -7.06
C PRO A 22 10.26 -18.16 -5.84
N ALA A 23 11.01 -19.24 -6.06
CA ALA A 23 11.65 -20.00 -4.98
C ALA A 23 12.84 -19.26 -4.34
N LEU A 24 13.53 -18.41 -5.12
CA LEU A 24 14.63 -17.58 -4.62
C LEU A 24 14.16 -16.32 -3.89
N ALA A 25 12.89 -15.94 -4.04
CA ALA A 25 12.28 -14.81 -3.32
C ALA A 25 11.80 -15.20 -1.90
N GLN A 26 11.74 -16.49 -1.59
CA GLN A 26 11.44 -16.97 -0.24
C GLN A 26 12.71 -16.98 0.59
N SER A 27 13.12 -15.82 1.10
CA SER A 27 14.07 -15.80 2.21
C SER A 27 13.38 -16.43 3.42
N ASN A 28 13.85 -17.59 3.87
CA ASN A 28 13.58 -18.13 5.21
C ASN A 28 14.31 -17.27 6.27
N GLY A 29 14.13 -15.95 6.22
CA GLY A 29 14.66 -15.06 7.23
C GLY A 29 13.79 -15.24 8.46
N ASP A 30 14.28 -15.97 9.45
CA ASP A 30 13.71 -15.92 10.79
C ASP A 30 13.72 -14.45 11.20
N GLY A 31 12.53 -13.85 11.28
CA GLY A 31 12.37 -12.48 11.74
C GLY A 31 12.93 -12.30 13.15
N PRO A 32 13.03 -11.06 13.66
CA PRO A 32 13.45 -10.86 15.04
C PRO A 32 12.55 -11.70 15.97
N VAL A 33 13.17 -12.38 16.93
CA VAL A 33 12.49 -13.24 17.91
C VAL A 33 12.81 -12.74 19.31
N THR A 34 11.81 -12.86 20.16
CA THR A 34 11.93 -12.60 21.60
C THR A 34 12.86 -13.62 22.26
N THR A 35 13.34 -13.33 23.47
CA THR A 35 14.22 -14.27 24.20
C THR A 35 13.56 -15.60 24.58
N TRP A 36 12.23 -15.71 24.45
CA TRP A 36 11.43 -16.92 24.66
C TRP A 36 11.00 -17.61 23.35
N GLY A 37 11.45 -17.11 22.19
CA GLY A 37 11.33 -17.80 20.90
C GLY A 37 10.13 -17.39 20.03
N ASP A 38 9.27 -16.48 20.49
CA ASP A 38 8.14 -15.97 19.69
C ASP A 38 8.58 -14.85 18.74
N PRO A 39 7.86 -14.61 17.62
CA PRO A 39 8.09 -13.44 16.76
C PRO A 39 8.08 -12.13 17.56
N ASP A 40 9.12 -11.33 17.39
CA ASP A 40 9.24 -10.03 18.05
C ASP A 40 8.51 -8.97 17.24
N LEU A 41 7.35 -8.56 17.75
CA LEU A 41 6.51 -7.50 17.20
C LEU A 41 6.74 -6.15 17.89
N THR A 42 7.86 -5.99 18.60
CA THR A 42 8.23 -4.69 19.19
C THR A 42 8.71 -3.72 18.12
N GLY A 43 8.57 -2.42 18.39
CA GLY A 43 8.94 -1.36 17.46
C GLY A 43 8.03 -0.14 17.59
N VAL A 44 8.24 0.83 16.69
CA VAL A 44 7.36 1.99 16.56
C VAL A 44 6.30 1.64 15.52
N TRP A 45 5.04 1.66 15.94
CA TRP A 45 3.89 1.45 15.07
C TRP A 45 3.30 2.80 14.70
N ASP A 46 2.92 2.94 13.43
CA ASP A 46 2.31 4.14 12.88
C ASP A 46 0.95 3.78 12.28
N PHE A 47 -0.03 4.68 12.39
CA PHE A 47 -1.36 4.53 11.80
C PHE A 47 -1.51 5.30 10.48
N ARG A 48 -0.54 6.17 10.16
CA ARG A 48 -0.53 7.01 8.95
C ARG A 48 -0.62 6.15 7.70
N THR A 49 -1.76 6.24 7.02
CA THR A 49 -1.92 5.63 5.71
C THR A 49 -2.81 6.50 4.84
N LEU A 50 -2.26 6.91 3.71
CA LEU A 50 -2.99 7.59 2.66
C LEU A 50 -3.64 6.59 1.69
N THR A 51 -3.10 5.37 1.62
CA THR A 51 -3.63 4.30 0.77
C THR A 51 -4.76 3.56 1.49
N PRO A 52 -5.98 3.48 0.92
CA PRO A 52 -7.08 2.73 1.51
C PRO A 52 -6.81 1.22 1.47
N ILE A 53 -7.43 0.50 2.41
CA ILE A 53 -7.33 -0.97 2.50
C ILE A 53 -7.95 -1.64 1.25
N GLU A 54 -9.01 -1.05 0.72
CA GLU A 54 -9.69 -1.52 -0.49
C GLU A 54 -9.33 -0.65 -1.68
N ARG A 55 -9.30 -1.24 -2.88
CA ARG A 55 -9.05 -0.49 -4.11
C ARG A 55 -10.24 0.44 -4.39
N PRO A 56 -10.01 1.75 -4.63
CA PRO A 56 -11.07 2.65 -5.07
C PRO A 56 -11.70 2.17 -6.39
N ASP A 57 -13.05 2.16 -6.45
CA ASP A 57 -13.82 1.70 -7.60
C ASP A 57 -13.40 2.38 -8.92
N GLY A 58 -13.05 3.67 -8.85
CA GLY A 58 -12.62 4.47 -10.01
C GLY A 58 -11.29 4.04 -10.63
N LEU A 59 -10.48 3.23 -9.94
CA LEU A 59 -9.20 2.73 -10.46
C LEU A 59 -9.35 1.38 -11.18
N GLY A 60 -10.43 0.62 -10.95
CA GLY A 60 -10.74 -0.62 -11.68
C GLY A 60 -9.53 -1.56 -11.84
N ASP A 61 -9.20 -1.88 -13.09
CA ASP A 61 -8.09 -2.78 -13.46
C ASP A 61 -6.72 -2.09 -13.52
N LYS A 62 -6.63 -0.80 -13.19
CA LYS A 62 -5.36 -0.07 -13.23
C LYS A 62 -4.45 -0.56 -12.11
N ALA A 63 -3.40 -1.27 -12.50
CA ALA A 63 -2.46 -1.87 -11.55
C ALA A 63 -1.46 -0.86 -10.96
N VAL A 64 -1.13 0.20 -11.70
CA VAL A 64 -0.07 1.16 -11.33
C VAL A 64 -0.49 2.57 -11.74
N LEU A 65 -0.30 3.53 -10.82
CA LEU A 65 -0.45 4.96 -11.08
C LEU A 65 0.85 5.50 -11.68
N THR A 66 0.76 6.46 -12.61
CA THR A 66 1.94 7.26 -12.97
C THR A 66 2.37 8.14 -11.79
N ALA A 67 3.57 8.73 -11.86
CA ALA A 67 4.04 9.63 -10.80
C ALA A 67 3.11 10.84 -10.62
N GLU A 68 2.58 11.37 -11.72
CA GLU A 68 1.64 12.50 -11.71
C GLU A 68 0.30 12.11 -11.10
N GLU A 69 -0.17 10.89 -11.38
CA GLU A 69 -1.42 10.37 -10.83
C GLU A 69 -1.31 10.05 -9.34
N ALA A 70 -0.17 9.51 -8.90
CA ALA A 70 0.11 9.28 -7.48
C ALA A 70 0.16 10.61 -6.71
N ALA A 71 0.85 11.63 -7.26
CA ALA A 71 0.88 12.96 -6.65
C ALA A 71 -0.50 13.64 -6.61
N ALA A 72 -1.34 13.42 -7.62
CA ALA A 72 -2.72 13.90 -7.61
C ALA A 72 -3.56 13.16 -6.57
N PHE A 73 -3.38 11.84 -6.43
CA PHE A 73 -4.06 11.03 -5.42
C PHE A 73 -3.69 11.47 -3.99
N GLU A 74 -2.40 11.67 -3.71
CA GLU A 74 -1.89 12.19 -2.44
C GLU A 74 -2.54 13.53 -2.08
N GLN A 75 -2.50 14.51 -3.00
CA GLN A 75 -3.10 15.82 -2.77
C GLN A 75 -4.60 15.75 -2.51
N GLN A 76 -5.33 14.90 -3.25
CA GLN A 76 -6.78 14.73 -3.06
C GLN A 76 -7.11 14.13 -1.70
N ALA A 77 -6.35 13.12 -1.27
CA ALA A 77 -6.56 12.47 0.02
C ALA A 77 -6.28 13.45 1.18
N LEU A 78 -5.17 14.19 1.13
CA LEU A 78 -4.84 15.19 2.14
C LEU A 78 -5.90 16.31 2.20
N GLN A 79 -6.38 16.79 1.06
CA GLN A 79 -7.46 17.80 1.03
C GLN A 79 -8.78 17.28 1.61
N GLN A 80 -9.08 15.99 1.47
CA GLN A 80 -10.29 15.41 2.03
C GLN A 80 -10.25 15.37 3.56
N TRP A 81 -9.05 15.17 4.12
CA TRP A 81 -8.82 14.99 5.55
C TRP A 81 -8.32 16.26 6.26
N ASP A 82 -8.14 17.36 5.52
CA ASP A 82 -7.81 18.69 6.05
C ASP A 82 -8.76 19.07 7.20
N ALA A 83 -8.20 19.09 8.41
CA ALA A 83 -8.93 19.44 9.62
C ALA A 83 -9.08 20.96 9.82
N ASP A 84 -8.35 21.78 9.07
CA ASP A 84 -8.49 23.24 9.11
C ASP A 84 -9.69 23.72 8.26
N ARG A 85 -10.24 22.86 7.40
CA ARG A 85 -11.47 23.12 6.65
C ARG A 85 -12.68 23.25 7.60
N ARG A 86 -13.43 24.35 7.48
CA ARG A 86 -14.60 24.69 8.35
C ARG A 86 -15.96 24.54 7.66
N ASP A 87 -16.06 23.61 6.72
CA ASP A 87 -17.35 23.21 6.17
C ASP A 87 -18.18 22.43 7.21
N GLY A 88 -19.51 22.49 7.11
CA GLY A 88 -20.40 21.83 8.07
C GLY A 88 -20.51 22.52 9.44
N SER A 89 -19.98 23.75 9.57
CA SER A 89 -20.14 24.58 10.78
C SER A 89 -21.56 25.11 10.98
N ASP A 90 -22.40 25.03 9.95
CA ASP A 90 -23.83 25.34 9.96
C ASP A 90 -24.71 24.12 10.28
N LEU A 91 -24.13 22.92 10.36
CA LEU A 91 -24.86 21.69 10.67
C LEU A 91 -25.17 21.59 12.16
N GLU A 92 -26.29 20.93 12.47
CA GLU A 92 -26.63 20.56 13.85
C GLU A 92 -25.58 19.60 14.44
N PHE A 93 -25.44 19.60 15.77
CA PHE A 93 -24.57 18.68 16.48
C PHE A 93 -24.77 17.23 16.01
N GLY A 94 -23.71 16.62 15.49
CA GLY A 94 -23.77 15.26 14.95
C GLY A 94 -22.65 14.94 13.97
N ILE A 95 -22.82 13.84 13.25
CA ILE A 95 -21.87 13.36 12.24
C ILE A 95 -21.75 14.41 11.12
N GLY A 96 -20.51 14.71 10.74
CA GLY A 96 -20.19 15.71 9.71
C GLY A 96 -20.25 17.17 10.19
N SER A 97 -20.58 17.43 11.45
CA SER A 97 -20.48 18.79 12.02
C SER A 97 -19.03 19.17 12.32
N ASP A 98 -18.76 20.47 12.49
CA ASP A 98 -17.43 21.03 12.78
C ASP A 98 -16.72 20.38 13.99
N ILE A 99 -17.47 19.74 14.90
CA ILE A 99 -16.92 19.00 16.05
C ILE A 99 -15.99 17.85 15.64
N GLU A 100 -16.17 17.24 14.47
CA GLU A 100 -15.26 16.19 13.97
C GLU A 100 -13.85 16.74 13.66
N ARG A 101 -13.71 18.06 13.51
CA ARG A 101 -12.47 18.79 13.24
C ARG A 101 -12.09 19.74 14.40
N ALA A 102 -12.27 19.27 15.63
CA ALA A 102 -12.06 20.07 16.84
C ALA A 102 -10.62 20.56 17.06
N TYR A 103 -9.64 19.93 16.42
CA TYR A 103 -8.23 20.33 16.42
C TYR A 103 -7.79 20.79 15.04
N ASN A 104 -6.77 21.66 14.99
CA ASN A 104 -6.15 22.06 13.73
C ASN A 104 -5.38 20.90 13.08
N ASP A 105 -5.12 21.03 11.79
CA ASP A 105 -4.50 19.98 10.96
C ASP A 105 -3.12 19.55 11.47
N PHE A 106 -2.39 20.44 12.16
CA PHE A 106 -1.10 20.14 12.78
C PHE A 106 -1.09 18.91 13.71
N TRP A 107 -2.21 18.60 14.37
CA TRP A 107 -2.32 17.44 15.27
C TRP A 107 -2.65 16.14 14.54
N TRP A 108 -2.95 16.23 13.25
CA TRP A 108 -3.29 15.11 12.39
C TRP A 108 -2.14 14.84 11.43
N ASP A 109 -1.81 13.57 11.28
CA ASP A 109 -0.87 13.15 10.26
C ASP A 109 -1.41 11.86 9.69
N TYR A 110 -1.54 11.85 8.37
CA TYR A 110 -2.19 10.82 7.59
C TYR A 110 -1.20 10.11 6.65
N GLY A 111 0.08 10.51 6.67
CA GLY A 111 1.11 10.04 5.76
C GLY A 111 1.22 10.86 4.47
N SER A 112 2.06 10.38 3.56
CA SER A 112 2.35 10.93 2.23
C SER A 112 2.50 9.81 1.22
#